data_AF-A0A3Q0T386-F1
#
_entry.id   AF-A0A3Q0T386-F1
#
_cell.length_a   1.000
_cell.length_b   1.000
_cell.length_c   1.000
_cell.angle_alpha   90.00
_cell.angle_beta   90.00
_cell.angle_gamma   90.00
#
_symmetry.space_group_name_H-M   'P 1'
#
loop_
_entity.id
_entity.type
_entity.pdbx_description
1 polymer ?
#
loop_
_entity_poly.entity_id
_entity_poly.type
_entity_poly.pdbx_seq_one_letter_code
_entity_poly.pdbx_strand_id
1 'polypeptide(L)'
;MPIPSLRPWQGLEMMTIFQLLHWNGTLKALRERQCSRQSVISYYSQRGLDEYVRSSMALDWLGREQRSPGLIGAELQVAQRELVLARRRGVELRFYREKTEILSLALSQAYIHPTPEIFSHSPSHKYNEGICWLCGLHFPLQLWSEVYASWAQITW
;
A
#
# COMPACT_ATOMS: atom_id res chain seq x y z
N MET A 1 -22.53 -7.47 -18.15
CA MET A 1 -22.26 -6.10 -17.65
C MET A 1 -20.85 -5.73 -18.06
N PRO A 2 -20.62 -4.77 -18.97
CA PRO A 2 -19.28 -4.38 -19.34
C PRO A 2 -18.62 -3.65 -18.17
N ILE A 3 -17.38 -3.99 -17.88
CA ILE A 3 -16.54 -3.31 -16.89
C ILE A 3 -16.42 -1.85 -17.35
N PRO A 4 -16.75 -0.84 -16.52
CA PRO A 4 -16.57 0.55 -16.91
C PRO A 4 -15.11 0.75 -17.33
N SER A 5 -14.89 1.38 -18.47
CA SER A 5 -13.58 1.73 -18.98
C SER A 5 -12.74 2.35 -17.87
N LEU A 6 -11.81 1.57 -17.34
CA LEU A 6 -10.81 2.02 -16.36
C LEU A 6 -10.15 3.26 -16.95
N ARG A 7 -10.34 4.42 -16.30
CA ARG A 7 -9.69 5.64 -16.78
C ARG A 7 -8.17 5.40 -16.76
N PRO A 8 -7.38 5.98 -17.69
CA PRO A 8 -5.94 5.72 -17.78
C PRO A 8 -5.18 5.87 -16.44
N TRP A 9 -5.62 6.79 -15.59
CA TRP A 9 -5.06 7.04 -14.25
C TRP A 9 -5.40 5.97 -13.20
N GLN A 10 -6.55 5.29 -13.33
CA GLN A 10 -6.96 4.20 -12.44
C GLN A 10 -6.10 2.94 -12.65
N GLY A 11 -5.49 2.77 -13.83
CA GLY A 11 -4.64 1.60 -14.12
C GLY A 11 -3.42 1.51 -13.20
N LEU A 12 -2.76 2.64 -12.94
CA LEU A 12 -1.57 2.72 -12.09
C LEU A 12 -1.92 2.53 -10.60
N GLU A 13 -3.06 3.07 -10.16
CA GLU A 13 -3.57 2.86 -8.80
C GLU A 13 -3.94 1.40 -8.58
N MET A 14 -4.65 0.78 -9.52
CA MET A 14 -5.01 -0.63 -9.44
C MET A 14 -3.79 -1.55 -9.39
N MET A 15 -2.75 -1.24 -10.18
CA MET A 15 -1.47 -1.96 -10.09
C MET A 15 -0.92 -1.92 -8.67
N THR A 16 -0.86 -0.74 -8.07
CA THR A 16 -0.34 -0.54 -6.71
C THR A 16 -1.16 -1.32 -5.68
N ILE A 17 -2.49 -1.26 -5.78
CA ILE A 17 -3.39 -2.01 -4.89
C ILE A 17 -3.11 -3.51 -4.99
N PHE A 18 -3.00 -4.07 -6.19
CA PHE A 18 -2.70 -5.50 -6.35
C PHE A 18 -1.33 -5.89 -5.81
N GLN A 19 -0.30 -5.06 -5.99
CA GLN A 19 1.02 -5.28 -5.40
C GLN A 19 0.95 -5.28 -3.86
N LEU A 20 0.17 -4.36 -3.27
CA LEU A 20 -0.03 -4.29 -1.82
C LEU A 20 -0.83 -5.49 -1.29
N LEU A 21 -1.91 -5.89 -1.97
CA LEU A 21 -2.71 -7.07 -1.64
C LEU A 21 -1.90 -8.37 -1.74
N HIS A 22 -0.98 -8.43 -2.70
CA HIS A 22 -0.05 -9.55 -2.81
C HIS A 22 0.95 -9.54 -1.65
N TRP A 23 1.59 -8.40 -1.40
CA TRP A 23 2.58 -8.23 -0.33
C TRP A 23 2.01 -8.54 1.06
N ASN A 24 0.83 -8.05 1.40
CA ASN A 24 0.20 -8.34 2.69
C ASN A 24 -0.53 -9.70 2.70
N GLY A 25 -0.56 -10.46 1.61
CA GLY A 25 -1.19 -11.78 1.54
C GLY A 25 -2.73 -11.77 1.47
N THR A 26 -3.39 -10.61 1.43
CA THR A 26 -4.85 -10.52 1.24
C THR A 26 -5.26 -11.15 -0.10
N LEU A 27 -4.45 -11.02 -1.15
CA LEU A 27 -4.73 -11.62 -2.45
C LEU A 27 -4.83 -13.16 -2.37
N LYS A 28 -3.92 -13.79 -1.58
CA LYS A 28 -3.97 -15.22 -1.31
C LYS A 28 -5.24 -15.61 -0.54
N ALA A 29 -5.60 -14.85 0.49
CA ALA A 29 -6.81 -15.09 1.28
C ALA A 29 -8.09 -14.95 0.45
N LEU A 30 -8.15 -13.98 -0.46
CA LEU A 30 -9.27 -13.81 -1.39
C LEU A 30 -9.39 -15.01 -2.34
N ARG A 31 -8.25 -15.54 -2.82
CA ARG A 31 -8.23 -16.75 -3.65
C ARG A 31 -8.69 -17.99 -2.90
N GLU A 32 -8.25 -18.18 -1.67
CA GLU A 32 -8.69 -19.29 -0.81
C GLU A 32 -10.19 -19.24 -0.50
N ARG A 33 -10.75 -18.03 -0.39
CA ARG A 33 -12.19 -17.78 -0.25
C ARG A 33 -12.98 -17.86 -1.55
N GLN A 34 -12.37 -18.33 -2.64
CA GLN A 34 -13.00 -18.43 -3.97
C GLN A 34 -13.55 -17.09 -4.49
N CYS A 35 -12.97 -15.96 -4.06
CA CYS A 35 -13.34 -14.66 -4.63
C CYS A 35 -12.90 -14.60 -6.08
N SER A 36 -13.81 -14.27 -6.98
CA SER A 36 -13.47 -14.14 -8.40
C SER A 36 -12.54 -12.93 -8.62
N ARG A 37 -11.57 -13.08 -9.53
CA ARG A 37 -10.70 -11.98 -9.98
C ARG A 37 -11.52 -10.76 -10.40
N GLN A 38 -12.64 -10.96 -11.08
CA GLN A 38 -13.49 -9.88 -11.56
C GLN A 38 -14.19 -9.14 -10.42
N SER A 39 -14.62 -9.85 -9.38
CA SER A 39 -15.20 -9.26 -8.17
C SER A 39 -14.18 -8.40 -7.43
N VAL A 40 -12.94 -8.89 -7.30
CA VAL A 40 -11.86 -8.15 -6.64
C VAL A 40 -11.49 -6.89 -7.43
N ILE A 41 -11.31 -7.00 -8.76
CA ILE A 41 -11.06 -5.84 -9.62
C ILE A 41 -12.18 -4.80 -9.48
N SER A 42 -13.44 -5.24 -9.55
CA SER A 42 -14.61 -4.35 -9.45
C SER A 42 -14.69 -3.66 -8.09
N TYR A 43 -14.36 -4.37 -7.00
CA TYR A 43 -14.39 -3.84 -5.65
C TYR A 43 -13.35 -2.71 -5.45
N TYR A 44 -12.11 -2.94 -5.90
CA TYR A 44 -11.01 -1.99 -5.69
C TYR A 44 -10.99 -0.86 -6.73
N SER A 45 -11.52 -1.07 -7.95
CA SER A 45 -11.59 -0.01 -8.96
C SER A 45 -12.52 1.14 -8.59
N GLN A 46 -13.49 0.89 -7.70
CA GLN A 46 -14.44 1.89 -7.22
C GLN A 46 -13.92 2.68 -6.01
N ARG A 47 -13.05 2.08 -5.20
CA ARG A 47 -12.52 2.69 -3.96
C ARG A 47 -11.14 3.33 -4.16
N GLY A 48 -10.33 2.80 -5.07
CA GLY A 48 -8.93 3.20 -5.20
C GLY A 48 -8.12 2.87 -3.95
N LEU A 49 -6.96 3.50 -3.81
CA LEU A 49 -6.09 3.36 -2.64
C LEU A 49 -6.38 4.48 -1.64
N ASP A 50 -7.56 4.40 -1.04
CA ASP A 50 -8.06 5.39 -0.10
C ASP A 50 -7.63 5.09 1.35
N GLU A 51 -8.07 5.96 2.27
CA GLU A 51 -7.81 5.83 3.70
C GLU A 51 -8.35 4.52 4.28
N TYR A 52 -9.51 4.05 3.79
CA TYR A 52 -10.13 2.82 4.26
C TYR A 52 -9.29 1.60 3.88
N VAL A 53 -8.80 1.53 2.63
CA VAL A 53 -7.94 0.44 2.17
C VAL A 53 -6.63 0.42 2.97
N ARG A 54 -5.98 1.58 3.17
CA ARG A 54 -4.75 1.68 3.98
C ARG A 54 -4.99 1.25 5.42
N SER A 55 -6.07 1.73 6.04
CA SER A 55 -6.46 1.36 7.40
C SER A 55 -6.76 -0.14 7.53
N SER A 56 -7.46 -0.74 6.56
CA SER A 56 -7.72 -2.19 6.54
C SER A 56 -6.43 -3.00 6.49
N MET A 57 -5.45 -2.58 5.67
CA MET A 57 -4.16 -3.26 5.59
C MET A 57 -3.32 -3.06 6.87
N ALA A 58 -3.41 -1.88 7.50
CA ALA A 58 -2.74 -1.62 8.77
C ALA A 58 -3.28 -2.52 9.90
N LEU A 59 -4.59 -2.77 9.94
CA LEU A 59 -5.22 -3.71 10.87
C LEU A 59 -4.71 -5.15 10.67
N ASP A 60 -4.52 -5.59 9.43
CA ASP A 60 -3.93 -6.91 9.14
C ASP A 60 -2.50 -7.03 9.70
N TRP A 61 -1.71 -5.96 9.62
CA TRP A 61 -0.36 -5.89 10.20
C TRP A 61 -0.38 -5.88 11.73
N LEU A 62 -1.29 -5.14 12.35
CA LEU A 62 -1.50 -5.16 13.80
C LEU A 62 -1.83 -6.56 14.32
N GLY A 63 -2.69 -7.30 13.62
CA GLY A 63 -2.99 -8.69 13.97
C GLY A 63 -1.78 -9.64 13.85
N ARG A 64 -0.74 -9.28 13.09
CA ARG A 64 0.53 -10.03 13.04
C ARG A 64 1.48 -9.61 14.15
N GLU A 65 1.55 -8.32 14.44
CA GLU A 65 2.35 -7.77 15.54
C GLU A 65 1.96 -8.40 16.88
N GLN A 66 0.66 -8.58 17.14
CA GLN A 66 0.17 -9.26 18.34
C GLN A 66 0.69 -10.71 18.49
N ARG A 67 0.94 -11.40 17.36
CA ARG A 67 1.47 -12.77 17.34
C ARG A 67 2.99 -12.81 17.35
N SER A 68 3.63 -11.77 16.85
CA SER A 68 5.08 -11.64 16.71
C SER A 68 5.48 -10.18 16.95
N PRO A 69 5.70 -9.77 18.21
CA PRO A 69 6.09 -8.40 18.53
C PRO A 69 7.39 -7.98 17.84
N GLY A 70 7.47 -6.71 17.42
CA GLY A 70 8.59 -6.13 16.68
C GLY A 70 8.54 -6.37 15.17
N LEU A 71 7.56 -7.11 14.65
CA LEU A 71 7.46 -7.45 13.23
C LEU A 71 7.21 -6.20 12.36
N ILE A 72 6.27 -5.34 12.75
CA ILE A 72 5.96 -4.12 12.00
C ILE A 72 7.19 -3.21 11.90
N GLY A 73 7.90 -3.04 13.02
CA GLY A 73 9.13 -2.24 13.05
C GLY A 73 10.22 -2.79 12.13
N ALA A 74 10.42 -4.12 12.12
CA ALA A 74 11.36 -4.77 11.23
C ALA A 74 10.97 -4.61 9.75
N GLU A 75 9.70 -4.87 9.40
CA GLU A 75 9.21 -4.74 8.02
C GLU A 75 9.26 -3.28 7.55
N LEU A 76 8.99 -2.31 8.43
CA LEU A 76 9.09 -0.88 8.10
C LEU A 76 10.51 -0.48 7.73
N GLN A 77 11.52 -0.98 8.44
CA GLN A 77 12.92 -0.73 8.08
C GLN A 77 13.28 -1.32 6.71
N VAL A 78 12.76 -2.51 6.39
CA VAL A 78 12.93 -3.13 5.06
C VAL A 78 12.26 -2.26 4.00
N ALA A 79 11.01 -1.86 4.20
CA ALA A 79 10.25 -1.02 3.27
C ALA A 79 10.95 0.32 2.97
N GLN A 80 11.49 0.97 4.00
CA GLN A 80 12.24 2.22 3.85
C GLN A 80 13.52 2.03 3.04
N ARG A 81 14.25 0.92 3.24
CA ARG A 81 15.44 0.60 2.44
C ARG A 81 15.06 0.32 0.98
N GLU A 82 13.98 -0.42 0.74
CA GLU A 82 13.46 -0.70 -0.60
C GLU A 82 13.08 0.60 -1.32
N LEU A 83 12.41 1.54 -0.64
CA LEU A 83 12.07 2.86 -1.19
C LEU A 83 13.32 3.65 -1.62
N VAL A 84 14.37 3.64 -0.80
CA VAL A 84 15.64 4.30 -1.13
C VAL A 84 16.30 3.65 -2.34
N LEU A 85 16.30 2.31 -2.42
CA LEU A 85 16.85 1.58 -3.56
C LEU A 85 16.05 1.84 -4.84
N ALA A 86 14.73 1.86 -4.76
CA ALA A 86 13.83 2.16 -5.86
C ALA A 86 14.11 3.56 -6.42
N ARG A 87 14.25 4.55 -5.54
CA ARG A 87 14.60 5.93 -5.90
C ARG A 87 15.94 6.01 -6.64
N ARG A 88 16.95 5.28 -6.18
CA ARG A 88 18.27 5.23 -6.83
C ARG A 88 18.23 4.60 -8.21
N ARG A 89 17.34 3.63 -8.42
CA ARG A 89 17.15 2.92 -9.69
C ARG A 89 16.25 3.66 -10.68
N GLY A 90 15.59 4.74 -10.24
CA GLY A 90 14.64 5.47 -11.08
C GLY A 90 13.38 4.66 -11.42
N VAL A 91 13.01 3.68 -10.58
CA VAL A 91 11.79 2.90 -10.76
C VAL A 91 10.59 3.59 -10.10
N GLU A 92 9.39 3.14 -10.45
CA GLU A 92 8.12 3.56 -9.85
C GLU A 92 8.18 3.51 -8.31
N LEU A 93 7.73 4.58 -7.63
CA LEU A 93 7.88 4.75 -6.17
C LEU A 93 6.59 4.60 -5.36
N ARG A 94 5.42 4.61 -6.02
CA ARG A 94 4.10 4.61 -5.37
C ARG A 94 3.92 3.37 -4.50
N PHE A 95 4.24 2.19 -5.01
CA PHE A 95 4.16 0.97 -4.20
C PHE A 95 5.00 1.06 -2.92
N TYR A 96 6.25 1.52 -3.01
CA TYR A 96 7.16 1.61 -1.87
C TYR A 96 6.72 2.68 -0.85
N ARG A 97 6.17 3.80 -1.34
CA ARG A 97 5.60 4.85 -0.49
C ARG A 97 4.39 4.34 0.28
N GLU A 98 3.42 3.76 -0.42
CA GLU A 98 2.20 3.21 0.19
C GLU A 98 2.51 2.08 1.17
N LYS A 99 3.45 1.20 0.83
CA LYS A 99 3.97 0.17 1.74
C LYS A 99 4.52 0.79 3.04
N THR A 100 5.31 1.85 2.93
CA THR A 100 5.88 2.57 4.09
C THR A 100 4.80 3.28 4.90
N GLU A 101 3.82 3.90 4.26
CA GLU A 101 2.71 4.60 4.90
C GLU A 101 1.80 3.65 5.68
N ILE A 102 1.43 2.51 5.10
CA ILE A 102 0.62 1.47 5.76
C ILE A 102 1.32 0.92 7.01
N LEU A 103 2.63 0.64 6.91
CA LEU A 103 3.40 0.15 8.06
C LEU A 103 3.58 1.21 9.14
N SER A 104 3.78 2.47 8.74
CA SER A 104 3.88 3.59 9.69
C SER A 104 2.55 3.81 10.42
N LEU A 105 1.43 3.72 9.70
CA LEU A 105 0.08 3.77 10.27
C LEU A 105 -0.12 2.64 11.28
N ALA A 106 0.15 1.39 10.89
CA ALA A 106 0.04 0.24 11.78
C ALA A 106 0.93 0.39 13.02
N LEU A 107 2.17 0.84 12.85
CA LEU A 107 3.10 1.04 13.95
C LEU A 107 2.61 2.11 14.93
N SER A 108 2.12 3.25 14.43
CA SER A 108 1.56 4.31 15.27
C SER A 108 0.37 3.82 16.09
N GLN A 109 -0.52 3.02 15.48
CA GLN A 109 -1.67 2.44 16.16
C GLN A 109 -1.25 1.42 17.23
N ALA A 110 -0.17 0.67 17.00
CA ALA A 110 0.38 -0.27 17.98
C ALA A 110 0.89 0.46 19.24
N TYR A 111 1.50 1.65 19.10
CA TYR A 111 1.95 2.46 20.24
C TYR A 111 0.82 3.26 20.92
N ILE A 112 -0.29 3.51 20.22
CA ILE A 112 -1.50 4.17 20.77
C ILE A 112 -2.38 3.19 21.59
N HIS A 113 -2.09 1.89 21.55
CA HIS A 113 -2.64 0.92 22.51
C HIS A 113 -1.56 0.52 23.53
N PRO A 114 -1.30 1.33 24.57
CA PRO A 114 -0.36 0.94 25.60
C PRO A 114 -0.99 -0.16 26.45
N THR A 115 -0.17 -1.14 26.82
CA THR A 115 -0.24 -1.80 28.12
C THR A 115 -0.76 -0.84 29.20
N PRO A 116 -1.67 -1.27 30.10
CA PRO A 116 -2.10 -0.41 31.17
C PRO A 116 -0.91 -0.24 32.10
N GLU A 117 -0.27 0.93 32.05
CA GLU A 117 0.10 1.75 33.21
C GLU A 117 1.24 2.73 32.90
N ILE A 118 0.93 4.01 33.20
CA ILE A 118 1.84 5.08 33.63
C ILE A 118 2.83 5.60 32.56
N PHE A 119 2.48 6.71 31.90
CA PHE A 119 3.07 8.02 32.21
C PHE A 119 2.50 9.08 31.26
N SER A 120 1.95 10.10 31.88
CA SER A 120 1.61 11.41 31.33
C SER A 120 2.75 12.01 30.49
N HIS A 121 2.43 12.44 29.26
CA HIS A 121 2.66 13.79 28.74
C HIS A 121 2.46 13.79 27.21
N SER A 122 1.49 14.58 26.73
CA SER A 122 1.38 14.94 25.32
C SER A 122 2.58 15.77 24.88
N PRO A 123 2.93 15.71 23.58
CA PRO A 123 2.88 16.96 22.84
C PRO A 123 2.17 16.81 21.49
N SER A 124 1.31 17.80 21.25
CA SER A 124 0.72 18.16 19.97
C SER A 124 1.78 18.37 18.89
N HIS A 125 1.62 17.76 17.71
CA HIS A 125 2.28 18.22 16.50
C HIS A 125 1.24 18.44 15.39
N LYS A 126 1.03 19.73 15.08
CA LYS A 126 0.29 20.21 13.92
C LYS A 126 1.14 19.92 12.68
N TYR A 127 0.60 19.19 11.70
CA TYR A 127 1.19 19.13 10.36
C TYR A 127 0.53 20.20 9.50
N ASN A 128 1.32 21.19 9.09
CA ASN A 128 1.01 22.07 7.98
C ASN A 128 2.25 22.21 7.09
N GLU A 129 2.01 21.97 5.79
CA GLU A 129 2.71 22.46 4.61
C GLU A 129 4.06 21.85 4.17
N GLY A 130 4.15 21.53 2.87
CA GLY A 130 5.40 21.16 2.20
C GLY A 130 5.21 20.39 0.88
N ILE A 131 4.69 21.07 -0.13
CA ILE A 131 4.66 20.62 -1.53
C ILE A 131 6.07 20.31 -2.08
N CYS A 132 6.20 19.31 -2.96
CA CYS A 132 7.28 19.25 -3.95
C CYS A 132 6.67 19.03 -5.36
N TRP A 133 6.41 20.13 -6.07
CA TRP A 133 5.92 20.19 -7.46
C TRP A 133 7.06 20.36 -8.48
N LEU A 134 8.21 19.74 -8.26
CA LEU A 134 9.32 19.76 -9.22
C LEU A 134 9.88 18.36 -9.44
N CYS A 135 9.18 17.61 -10.29
CA CYS A 135 9.76 16.71 -11.29
C CYS A 135 8.66 16.41 -12.31
N GLY A 136 8.47 17.33 -13.26
CA GLY A 136 7.65 17.13 -14.44
C GLY A 136 8.31 16.12 -15.37
N LEU A 137 7.86 14.87 -15.33
CA LEU A 137 8.12 13.89 -16.38
C LEU A 137 6.78 13.39 -16.92
N HIS A 138 6.46 13.85 -18.13
CA HIS A 138 5.45 13.26 -18.99
C HIS A 138 6.00 11.93 -19.49
N PHE A 139 5.44 10.81 -19.01
CA PHE A 139 5.81 9.49 -19.52
C PHE A 139 5.04 9.19 -20.82
N PRO A 140 5.72 8.81 -21.91
CA PRO A 140 5.08 8.43 -23.18
C PRO A 140 4.21 7.18 -23.03
N LEU A 141 3.15 7.11 -23.84
CA LEU A 141 2.18 6.01 -23.99
C LEU A 141 2.76 4.64 -24.41
N GLN A 142 4.08 4.44 -24.40
CA GLN A 142 4.74 3.20 -24.82
C GLN A 142 5.11 2.25 -23.66
N LEU A 143 4.87 2.62 -22.40
CA LEU A 143 5.08 1.73 -21.24
C LEU A 143 3.89 0.82 -20.90
N TRP A 144 2.83 0.83 -21.72
CA TRP A 144 1.62 0.04 -21.47
C TRP A 144 1.82 -1.45 -21.71
N SER A 145 2.80 -1.88 -22.51
CA SER A 145 3.13 -3.30 -22.72
C SER A 145 3.90 -3.91 -21.54
N GLU A 146 4.79 -3.16 -20.89
CA GLU A 146 5.59 -3.65 -19.75
C GLU A 146 4.79 -3.66 -18.44
N VAL A 147 3.88 -2.70 -18.25
CA VAL A 147 2.93 -2.69 -17.12
C VAL A 147 1.88 -3.81 -17.26
N TYR A 148 1.47 -4.15 -18.49
CA TYR A 148 0.65 -5.35 -18.76
C TYR A 148 1.44 -6.67 -18.57
N ALA A 149 2.73 -6.69 -18.90
CA ALA A 149 3.59 -7.84 -18.64
C ALA A 149 3.81 -8.05 -17.13
N SER A 150 3.83 -6.98 -16.32
CA SER A 150 3.84 -7.09 -14.85
C SER A 150 2.50 -7.59 -14.28
N TRP A 151 1.37 -7.30 -14.94
CA TRP A 151 0.07 -7.95 -14.65
C TRP A 151 0.09 -9.47 -14.93
N ALA A 152 0.97 -9.95 -15.83
CA ALA A 152 1.15 -11.38 -16.10
C ALA A 152 2.03 -12.07 -15.04
N GLN A 153 2.90 -11.33 -14.34
CA GLN A 153 3.69 -11.87 -13.21
C GLN A 153 2.94 -11.83 -11.88
N ILE A 154 1.98 -10.92 -11.72
CA ILE A 154 0.99 -10.98 -10.64
C ILE A 154 -0.08 -11.99 -11.07
N THR A 155 0.32 -13.27 -11.10
CA THR A 155 -0.62 -14.37 -11.19
C THR A 155 -1.60 -14.22 -10.04
N TRP A 156 -2.88 -14.05 -10.37
CA TRP A 156 -3.91 -14.67 -9.55
C TRP A 156 -3.59 -16.16 -9.37
#